data_AF-A0A1F7PJD3-F1
#
_entry.id   AF-A0A1F7PJD3-F1
#
_cell.length_a   1.000
_cell.length_b   1.000
_cell.length_c   1.000
_cell.angle_alpha   90.00
_cell.angle_beta   90.00
_cell.angle_gamma   90.00
#
_symmetry.space_group_name_H-M   'P 1'
#
loop_
_entity.id
_entity.type
_entity.pdbx_description
1 polymer ?
#
loop_
_entity_poly.entity_id
_entity_poly.type
_entity_poly.pdbx_seq_one_letter_code
_entity_poly.pdbx_strand_id
1 'polypeptide(L)'
;AGRGLEGDRYSLGTGYYSDKPGEGGRELTLIETETLEALPALGVKLSAAESRRNIATTGVPLNHLVGREFRVGAVRLRGTRLCEPCRYLDGLTQQGAMAALIHRGGLRAQILIDGFIRVGDTITLS
;
A
#
# COMPACT_ATOMS: atom_id res chain seq x y z
N ALA A 1 15.13 -9.29 -3.73
CA ALA A 1 13.84 -9.49 -3.05
C ALA A 1 14.00 -9.04 -1.62
N GLY A 2 12.92 -8.62 -0.96
CA GLY A 2 12.97 -8.32 0.48
C GLY A 2 13.33 -6.88 0.86
N ARG A 3 13.69 -5.99 -0.07
CA ARG A 3 14.10 -4.61 0.24
C ARG A 3 13.03 -3.55 -0.07
N GLY A 4 12.05 -3.88 -0.90
CA GLY A 4 11.04 -2.96 -1.37
C GLY A 4 11.42 -2.23 -2.66
N LEU A 5 10.68 -1.17 -2.98
CA LEU A 5 10.88 -0.40 -4.21
C LEU A 5 12.18 0.41 -4.15
N GLU A 6 12.98 0.38 -5.21
CA GLU A 6 14.23 1.15 -5.30
C GLU A 6 13.96 2.65 -5.10
N GLY A 7 14.74 3.28 -4.22
CA GLY A 7 14.56 4.68 -3.84
C GLY A 7 13.42 4.97 -2.85
N ASP A 8 12.60 3.97 -2.48
CA ASP A 8 11.58 4.15 -1.46
C ASP A 8 12.17 4.19 -0.05
N ARG A 9 11.53 4.95 0.84
CA ARG A 9 11.88 5.10 2.26
C ARG A 9 12.09 3.78 3.01
N TYR A 10 11.31 2.72 2.70
CA TYR A 10 11.50 1.42 3.33
C TYR A 10 12.72 0.68 2.76
N SER A 11 13.05 0.86 1.48
CA SER A 11 14.30 0.36 0.91
C SER A 11 15.53 1.14 1.39
N LEU A 12 15.37 2.43 1.69
CA LEU A 12 16.44 3.31 2.20
C LEU A 12 16.60 3.25 3.73
N GLY A 13 15.75 2.50 4.44
CA GLY A 13 15.79 2.44 5.89
C GLY A 13 15.25 3.70 6.60
N THR A 14 14.75 4.69 5.87
CA THR A 14 14.23 5.97 6.39
C THR A 14 12.72 5.99 6.61
N GLY A 15 12.05 4.84 6.45
CA GLY A 15 10.62 4.68 6.68
C GLY A 15 10.22 4.82 8.16
N TYR A 16 8.93 5.08 8.40
CA TYR A 16 8.37 5.02 9.75
C TYR A 16 8.07 3.56 10.11
N TYR A 17 8.70 3.07 11.18
CA TYR A 17 8.56 1.71 11.68
C TYR A 17 7.75 1.72 12.98
N SER A 18 6.84 0.76 13.12
CA SER A 18 6.23 0.49 14.44
C SER A 18 7.27 -0.13 15.36
N ASP A 19 7.18 0.17 16.66
CA ASP A 19 8.06 -0.40 17.70
C ASP A 19 8.02 -1.93 17.77
N LYS A 20 6.92 -2.53 17.29
CA LYS A 20 6.84 -3.99 17.08
C LYS A 20 7.49 -4.38 15.74
N PRO A 21 8.43 -5.35 15.74
CA PRO A 21 8.89 -5.98 14.51
C PRO A 21 7.68 -6.45 13.70
N GLY A 22 7.58 -6.03 12.45
CA GLY A 22 6.51 -6.50 11.57
C GLY A 22 6.87 -7.87 11.01
N GLU A 23 5.88 -8.74 10.81
CA GLU A 23 6.00 -10.01 10.07
C GLU A 23 6.17 -9.77 8.56
N GLY A 24 7.16 -8.98 8.16
CA GLY A 24 7.39 -8.62 6.77
C GLY A 24 6.31 -7.72 6.14
N GLY A 25 6.25 -7.70 4.81
CA GLY A 25 5.25 -6.99 4.03
C GLY A 25 5.36 -5.47 4.00
N ARG A 26 6.50 -4.91 4.43
CA ARG A 26 6.78 -3.46 4.32
C ARG A 26 7.47 -3.10 3.00
N GLU A 27 7.71 -4.10 2.16
CA GLU A 27 8.48 -3.98 0.91
C GLU A 27 7.68 -3.22 -0.14
N LEU A 28 6.37 -3.48 -0.22
CA LEU A 28 5.51 -2.78 -1.15
C LEU A 28 4.15 -2.49 -0.52
N THR A 29 3.61 -1.32 -0.81
CA THR A 29 2.28 -0.92 -0.34
C THR A 29 1.40 -0.50 -1.51
N LEU A 30 0.13 -0.91 -1.45
CA LEU A 30 -0.86 -0.67 -2.50
C LEU A 30 -2.07 0.05 -1.91
N ILE A 31 -2.79 0.84 -2.71
CA ILE A 31 -4.08 1.45 -2.36
C ILE A 31 -5.07 1.35 -3.53
N GLU A 32 -6.35 1.26 -3.21
CA GLU A 32 -7.45 1.32 -4.18
C GLU A 32 -7.75 2.78 -4.52
N THR A 33 -7.77 3.13 -5.80
CA THR A 33 -8.14 4.48 -6.26
C THR A 33 -9.57 4.79 -5.83
N GLU A 34 -10.44 3.79 -5.84
CA GLU A 34 -11.82 3.84 -5.38
C GLU A 34 -11.92 4.25 -3.90
N THR A 35 -10.95 3.86 -3.08
CA THR A 35 -10.88 4.33 -1.69
C THR A 35 -10.64 5.83 -1.64
N LEU A 36 -9.68 6.33 -2.43
CA LEU A 36 -9.32 7.75 -2.47
C LEU A 36 -10.47 8.62 -3.01
N GLU A 37 -11.17 8.13 -4.04
CA GLU A 37 -12.34 8.76 -4.63
C GLU A 37 -13.53 8.84 -3.66
N ALA A 38 -13.63 7.91 -2.71
CA ALA A 38 -14.68 7.91 -1.69
C ALA A 38 -14.38 8.82 -0.49
N LEU A 39 -13.12 9.22 -0.25
CA LEU A 39 -12.74 10.06 0.90
C LEU A 39 -13.45 11.42 0.98
N PRO A 40 -13.74 12.13 -0.14
CA PRO A 40 -14.42 13.43 -0.07
C PRO A 40 -15.77 13.38 0.64
N ALA A 41 -16.49 12.26 0.58
CA ALA A 41 -17.74 12.06 1.32
C ALA A 41 -17.54 12.05 2.86
N LEU A 42 -16.32 11.86 3.32
CA LEU A 42 -15.90 11.89 4.71
C LEU A 42 -15.16 13.19 5.07
N GLY A 43 -15.17 14.19 4.19
CA GLY A 43 -14.49 15.48 4.39
C GLY A 43 -12.97 15.42 4.23
N VAL A 44 -12.43 14.35 3.65
CA VAL A 44 -11.00 14.17 3.42
C VAL A 44 -10.71 14.13 1.93
N LYS A 45 -9.66 14.81 1.47
CA LYS A 45 -9.20 14.71 0.07
C LYS A 45 -7.74 14.32 0.05
N LEU A 46 -7.43 13.18 -0.56
CA LEU A 46 -6.06 12.70 -0.74
C LEU A 46 -5.86 12.24 -2.17
N SER A 47 -4.77 12.68 -2.79
CA SER A 47 -4.23 12.08 -4.00
C SER A 47 -3.56 10.74 -3.71
N ALA A 48 -3.30 9.97 -4.77
CA ALA A 48 -2.52 8.74 -4.67
C ALA A 48 -1.13 8.97 -4.05
N ALA A 49 -0.47 10.08 -4.41
CA ALA A 49 0.83 10.45 -3.85
C ALA A 49 0.74 10.75 -2.34
N GLU A 50 -0.29 11.49 -1.91
CA GLU A 50 -0.52 11.83 -0.50
C GLU A 50 -0.88 10.61 0.36
N SER A 51 -1.44 9.55 -0.23
CA SER A 51 -1.68 8.28 0.48
C SER A 51 -0.40 7.60 0.99
N ARG A 52 0.76 8.00 0.45
CA ARG A 52 2.08 7.45 0.75
C ARG A 52 2.21 5.94 0.48
N ARG A 53 1.38 5.42 -0.42
CA ARG A 53 1.49 4.04 -0.93
C ARG A 53 2.31 4.03 -2.23
N ASN A 54 2.93 2.89 -2.52
CA ASN A 54 3.80 2.77 -3.70
C ASN A 54 2.99 2.61 -4.99
N ILE A 55 1.86 1.91 -4.93
CA ILE A 55 1.03 1.59 -6.10
C ILE A 55 -0.42 1.97 -5.81
N ALA A 56 -1.01 2.76 -6.70
CA ALA A 56 -2.46 2.90 -6.79
C ALA A 56 -3.02 1.89 -7.79
N THR A 57 -4.15 1.30 -7.46
CA THR A 57 -4.81 0.24 -8.24
C THR A 57 -6.22 0.67 -8.59
N THR A 58 -6.78 0.07 -9.65
CA THR A 58 -8.17 0.30 -10.09
C THR A 58 -8.79 -1.05 -10.39
N GLY A 59 -9.99 -1.31 -9.89
CA GLY A 59 -10.74 -2.55 -10.09
C GLY A 59 -10.17 -3.76 -9.34
N VAL A 60 -9.31 -3.53 -8.33
CA VAL A 60 -8.63 -4.61 -7.59
C VAL A 60 -9.02 -4.55 -6.11
N PRO A 61 -9.87 -5.47 -5.61
CA PRO A 61 -10.24 -5.48 -4.19
C PRO A 61 -9.05 -5.98 -3.35
N LEU A 62 -8.22 -5.07 -2.86
CA LEU A 62 -6.94 -5.38 -2.22
C LEU A 62 -7.12 -6.17 -0.92
N ASN A 63 -8.24 -5.95 -0.21
CA ASN A 63 -8.56 -6.69 1.01
C ASN A 63 -8.68 -8.21 0.75
N HIS A 64 -9.08 -8.63 -0.46
CA HIS A 64 -9.18 -10.06 -0.82
C HIS A 64 -7.82 -10.71 -1.11
N LEU A 65 -6.75 -9.92 -1.26
CA LEU A 65 -5.39 -10.40 -1.53
C LEU A 65 -4.60 -10.66 -0.25
N VAL A 66 -5.16 -10.34 0.93
CA VAL A 66 -4.52 -10.66 2.22
C VAL A 66 -4.31 -12.18 2.33
N GLY A 67 -3.07 -12.57 2.62
CA GLY A 67 -2.63 -13.96 2.72
C GLY A 67 -2.40 -14.67 1.38
N ARG A 68 -2.70 -14.02 0.25
CA ARG A 68 -2.64 -14.62 -1.09
C ARG A 68 -1.42 -14.16 -1.89
N GLU A 69 -1.01 -15.00 -2.82
CA GLU A 69 -0.02 -14.64 -3.83
C GLU A 69 -0.70 -14.07 -5.08
N PHE A 70 -0.09 -13.03 -5.64
CA PHE A 70 -0.57 -12.37 -6.83
C PHE A 70 0.60 -11.78 -7.60
N ARG A 71 0.36 -11.38 -8.85
CA ARG A 71 1.33 -10.72 -9.71
C ARG A 71 0.94 -9.29 -9.98
N VAL A 72 1.93 -8.43 -10.10
CA VAL A 72 1.82 -7.11 -10.71
C VAL A 72 2.86 -7.07 -11.82
N GLY A 73 2.40 -7.15 -13.07
CA GLY A 73 3.30 -7.33 -14.21
C GLY A 73 4.17 -8.59 -14.03
N ALA A 74 5.49 -8.41 -14.01
CA ALA A 74 6.45 -9.50 -13.83
C ALA A 74 6.75 -9.86 -12.36
N VAL A 75 6.33 -9.03 -11.40
CA VAL A 75 6.68 -9.18 -9.98
C VAL A 75 5.67 -10.07 -9.27
N ARG A 76 6.14 -11.11 -8.55
CA ARG A 76 5.29 -11.91 -7.67
C ARG A 76 5.31 -11.37 -6.26
N LEU A 77 4.12 -11.17 -5.72
CA LEU A 77 3.88 -10.59 -4.41
C LEU A 77 3.05 -11.53 -3.54
N ARG A 78 3.20 -11.40 -2.23
CA ARG A 78 2.27 -11.96 -1.24
C ARG A 78 1.63 -10.83 -0.46
N GLY A 79 0.31 -10.74 -0.48
CA GLY A 79 -0.42 -9.81 0.39
C GLY A 79 -0.30 -10.29 1.84
N THR A 80 0.13 -9.43 2.74
CA THR A 80 0.40 -9.82 4.13
C THR A 80 -0.72 -9.36 5.06
N ARG A 81 -1.08 -8.08 5.01
CA ARG A 81 -2.11 -7.48 5.88
C ARG A 81 -2.58 -6.14 5.35
N LEU A 82 -3.70 -5.67 5.88
CA LEU A 82 -4.17 -4.32 5.62
C LEU A 82 -3.16 -3.27 6.11
N CYS A 83 -3.08 -2.17 5.38
CA CYS A 83 -2.24 -1.05 5.72
C CYS A 83 -3.02 -0.05 6.57
N GLU A 84 -3.38 -0.48 7.79
CA GLU A 84 -4.11 0.35 8.74
C GLU A 84 -3.38 1.68 8.98
N PRO A 85 -4.10 2.82 8.90
CA PRO A 85 -3.51 4.13 9.06
C PRO A 85 -3.12 4.39 10.52
N CYS A 86 -2.10 5.22 10.72
CA CYS A 86 -1.66 5.66 12.05
C CYS A 86 -1.78 7.18 12.19
N ARG A 87 -1.76 7.69 13.42
CA ARG A 87 -1.84 9.14 13.70
C ARG A 87 -0.78 9.97 12.98
N TYR A 88 0.37 9.37 12.67
CA TYR A 88 1.42 10.02 11.89
C TYR A 88 0.96 10.42 10.47
N LEU A 89 -0.01 9.71 9.90
CA LEU A 89 -0.58 10.03 8.58
C LEU A 89 -1.33 11.37 8.59
N ASP A 90 -2.10 11.67 9.64
CA ASP A 90 -2.81 12.95 9.77
C ASP A 90 -1.84 14.12 9.71
N GLY A 91 -0.74 14.03 10.45
CA GLY A 91 0.30 15.07 10.48
C GLY A 91 1.06 15.25 9.16
N LEU A 92 1.02 14.27 8.26
CA LEU A 92 1.66 14.33 6.94
C LEU A 92 0.70 14.74 5.82
N THR A 93 -0.61 14.69 6.07
CA THR A 93 -1.62 14.83 5.02
C THR A 93 -2.70 15.82 5.46
N GLN A 94 -3.88 15.33 5.82
CA GLN A 94 -5.00 16.11 6.30
C GLN A 94 -5.49 15.54 7.64
N GLN A 95 -5.90 16.43 8.54
CA GLN A 95 -6.62 16.02 9.74
C GLN A 95 -7.85 15.16 9.39
N GLY A 96 -7.96 14.00 10.02
CA GLY A 96 -9.06 13.04 9.78
C GLY A 96 -8.76 11.97 8.72
N ALA A 97 -7.62 12.05 8.01
CA ALA A 97 -7.20 11.05 7.04
C ALA A 97 -7.08 9.64 7.65
N MET A 98 -6.54 9.54 8.86
CA MET A 98 -6.45 8.29 9.61
C MET A 98 -7.83 7.67 9.79
N ALA A 99 -8.79 8.44 10.33
CA ALA A 99 -10.13 7.93 10.58
C ALA A 99 -10.84 7.51 9.27
N ALA A 100 -10.70 8.30 8.21
CA ALA A 100 -11.31 8.04 6.92
C ALA A 100 -10.73 6.78 6.23
N LEU A 101 -9.50 6.38 6.55
CA LEU A 101 -8.81 5.24 5.96
C LEU A 101 -8.85 3.96 6.80
N ILE A 102 -9.56 3.94 7.93
CA ILE A 102 -9.71 2.72 8.75
C ILE A 102 -10.32 1.59 7.89
N HIS A 103 -9.69 0.41 7.93
CA HIS A 103 -10.03 -0.80 7.15
C HIS A 103 -9.95 -0.69 5.62
N ARG A 104 -9.50 0.46 5.10
CA ARG A 104 -9.35 0.74 3.67
C ARG A 104 -8.03 1.42 3.33
N GLY A 105 -7.08 1.46 4.26
CA GLY A 105 -5.78 2.13 4.10
C GLY A 105 -4.82 1.47 3.09
N GLY A 106 -5.29 0.43 2.40
CA GLY A 106 -4.57 -0.32 1.38
C GLY A 106 -4.02 -1.66 1.86
N LEU A 107 -3.11 -2.23 1.09
CA LEU A 107 -2.49 -3.54 1.32
C LEU A 107 -0.98 -3.43 1.46
N ARG A 108 -0.44 -4.19 2.41
CA ARG A 108 0.99 -4.45 2.57
C ARG A 108 1.35 -5.76 1.86
N ALA A 109 2.45 -5.76 1.13
CA ALA A 109 2.89 -6.92 0.37
C ALA A 109 4.39 -7.18 0.51
N GLN A 110 4.74 -8.47 0.44
CA GLN A 110 6.11 -8.98 0.36
C GLN A 110 6.44 -9.30 -1.10
N ILE A 111 7.67 -9.01 -1.53
CA ILE A 111 8.20 -9.36 -2.84
C ILE A 111 8.77 -10.78 -2.78
N LEU A 112 8.11 -11.71 -3.47
CA LEU A 112 8.55 -13.11 -3.59
C LEU A 112 9.53 -13.29 -4.75
N ILE A 113 9.25 -12.64 -5.88
CA ILE A 113 10.13 -12.62 -7.07
C ILE A 113 10.25 -11.18 -7.54
N ASP A 114 11.49 -10.70 -7.68
CA ASP A 114 11.80 -9.36 -8.15
C ASP A 114 11.49 -9.15 -9.63
N GLY A 115 11.39 -7.89 -10.02
CA GLY A 115 11.24 -7.47 -11.41
C GLY A 115 10.90 -5.99 -11.51
N PHE A 116 10.48 -5.58 -12.69
CA PHE A 116 10.02 -4.22 -12.95
C PHE A 116 8.49 -4.17 -12.91
N ILE A 117 7.97 -3.15 -12.23
CA ILE A 117 6.56 -2.75 -12.29
C ILE A 117 6.48 -1.46 -13.11
N ARG A 118 5.52 -1.40 -14.02
CA ARG A 118 5.21 -0.22 -14.83
C ARG A 118 3.76 0.22 -14.60
N VAL A 119 3.50 1.50 -14.81
CA VAL A 119 2.12 2.01 -14.86
C VAL A 119 1.38 1.27 -15.97
N GLY A 120 0.19 0.74 -15.64
CA GLY A 120 -0.62 -0.06 -16.55
C GLY A 120 -0.41 -1.57 -16.44
N ASP A 121 0.54 -2.04 -15.63
CA ASP A 121 0.71 -3.47 -15.37
C ASP A 121 -0.54 -4.08 -14.73
N THR A 122 -0.97 -5.24 -15.25
CA THR A 122 -2.14 -5.96 -14.76
C THR A 122 -1.86 -6.65 -13.43
N ILE A 123 -2.88 -6.69 -12.57
CA ILE A 123 -2.86 -7.47 -11.34
C ILE A 123 -3.62 -8.78 -11.56
N THR A 124 -2.97 -9.92 -11.28
CA THR A 124 -3.56 -11.25 -11.46
C THR A 124 -3.30 -12.15 -10.26
N LEU A 125 -4.27 -12.98 -9.89
CA LEU A 125 -4.05 -14.03 -8.89
C LEU A 125 -3.09 -15.08 -9.44
N SER A 126 -2.19 -15.56 -8.58
CA SER A 126 -1.27 -16.66 -8.91
C SER A 126 -1.83 -18.03 -8.55
#